data_AF-M4YJ06-F1
#
_entry.id   AF-M4YJ06-F1
#
_cell.length_a   1.000
_cell.length_b   1.000
_cell.length_c   1.000
_cell.angle_alpha   90.00
_cell.angle_beta   90.00
_cell.angle_gamma   90.00
#
_symmetry.space_group_name_H-M   'P 1'
#
loop_
_entity.id
_entity.type
_entity.pdbx_description
1 polymer ?
#
loop_
_entity_poly.entity_id
_entity_poly.type
_entity_poly.pdbx_seq_one_letter_code
_entity_poly.pdbx_strand_id
1 'polypeptide(L)'
;MKLETPHLILVIVVILLAAGSLLAYPLNPSDFDAKAHSDGSVITVDMHSSMESDYVICAVNLNSPVEREVLLYLDDSYASPAGHDDDLSQKKELEAQLKYVGVKFRTIDAEGLKEVLSDTASASKRSVVFFSGALPCNVYAFNGEIFTLDLLKPWMESGGIAYWYAYERFGYYSAPLEKDFNGWSGQPLHLSFSEFGLSFRDTREDADDRSDISSLLGITQNQVESRAPVASLNVTNLGYLSDDGRCSMGFAKYGSGGILINGGEWTKDMSFAKIIASQVCDWTSLDPACSVGSFKGDRQITFDTAADAVYVYFGTITPRYADLFLLG
;
A
#
# COMPACT_ATOMS: atom_id res chain seq x y z
N MET A 1 -5.23 47.65 -34.30
CA MET A 1 -4.36 46.60 -34.88
C MET A 1 -5.26 45.60 -35.59
N LYS A 2 -5.21 45.51 -36.92
CA LYS A 2 -5.94 44.47 -37.66
C LYS A 2 -5.10 43.20 -37.56
N LEU A 3 -5.62 42.16 -36.91
CA LEU A 3 -4.99 40.83 -36.98
C LEU A 3 -5.01 40.38 -38.44
N GLU A 4 -3.85 40.14 -39.03
CA GLU A 4 -3.75 39.58 -40.36
C GLU A 4 -4.39 38.20 -40.38
N THR A 5 -5.13 37.88 -41.45
CA THR A 5 -5.87 36.63 -41.67
C THR A 5 -5.18 35.34 -41.19
N PRO A 6 -3.85 35.13 -41.36
CA PRO A 6 -3.18 33.93 -40.83
C PRO A 6 -3.17 33.83 -39.30
N HIS A 7 -3.10 34.95 -38.56
CA HIS A 7 -3.13 34.94 -37.10
C HIS A 7 -4.51 34.59 -36.56
N LEU A 8 -5.58 35.00 -37.26
CA LEU A 8 -6.94 34.65 -36.90
C LEU A 8 -7.19 33.14 -36.99
N ILE A 9 -6.68 32.50 -38.06
CA ILE A 9 -6.81 31.05 -38.28
C ILE A 9 -6.06 30.28 -37.18
N LEU A 10 -4.84 30.70 -36.83
CA LEU A 10 -4.06 30.07 -35.77
C LEU A 10 -4.80 30.12 -34.42
N VAL A 11 -5.35 31.29 -34.06
CA VAL A 11 -6.11 31.46 -32.82
C VAL A 11 -7.35 30.57 -32.79
N ILE A 12 -8.08 30.45 -33.91
CA ILE A 12 -9.24 29.57 -34.02
C ILE A 12 -8.84 28.09 -33.83
N VAL A 13 -7.73 27.65 -34.43
CA VAL A 13 -7.23 26.27 -34.27
C VAL A 13 -6.81 26.00 -32.83
N VAL A 14 -6.11 26.93 -32.17
CA VAL A 14 -5.73 26.79 -30.75
C VAL A 14 -6.96 26.73 -29.85
N ILE A 15 -7.99 27.55 -30.10
CA ILE A 15 -9.25 27.50 -29.35
C ILE A 15 -9.98 26.18 -29.60
N LEU A 16 -10.01 25.66 -30.82
CA LEU A 16 -10.62 24.37 -31.13
C LEU A 16 -9.87 23.18 -30.52
N LEU A 17 -8.54 23.24 -30.47
CA LEU A 17 -7.72 22.23 -29.78
C LEU A 17 -7.91 22.30 -28.26
N ALA A 18 -7.96 23.51 -27.69
CA ALA A 18 -8.24 23.71 -26.27
C ALA A 18 -9.67 23.25 -25.92
N ALA A 19 -10.67 23.62 -26.70
CA ALA A 19 -12.05 23.16 -26.53
C ALA A 19 -12.18 21.65 -26.76
N GLY A 20 -11.49 21.10 -27.75
CA GLY A 20 -11.42 19.66 -27.99
C GLY A 20 -10.80 18.91 -26.81
N SER A 21 -9.75 19.45 -26.20
CA SER A 21 -9.18 18.90 -24.97
C SER A 21 -10.12 19.02 -23.78
N LEU A 22 -10.81 20.15 -23.60
CA LEU A 22 -11.82 20.37 -22.56
C LEU A 22 -13.08 19.51 -22.72
N LEU A 23 -13.41 19.10 -23.96
CA LEU A 23 -14.53 18.20 -24.26
C LEU A 23 -14.11 16.72 -24.23
N ALA A 24 -12.85 16.42 -24.53
CA ALA A 24 -12.26 15.08 -24.42
C ALA A 24 -11.95 14.68 -22.97
N TYR A 25 -11.71 15.66 -22.10
CA TYR A 25 -11.76 15.50 -20.65
C TYR A 25 -13.19 15.74 -20.19
N PRO A 26 -14.02 14.70 -19.99
CA PRO A 26 -15.31 14.92 -19.37
C PRO A 26 -15.11 15.65 -18.04
N LEU A 27 -15.75 16.81 -17.90
CA LEU A 27 -15.93 17.55 -16.65
C LEU A 27 -16.80 16.79 -15.62
N ASN A 28 -17.14 15.53 -15.90
CA ASN A 28 -17.74 14.61 -14.95
C ASN A 28 -16.64 13.67 -14.45
N PRO A 29 -16.37 13.63 -13.13
CA PRO A 29 -15.51 12.61 -12.57
C PRO A 29 -16.10 11.26 -13.00
N SER A 30 -15.23 10.37 -13.46
CA SER A 30 -15.59 9.00 -13.79
C SER A 30 -16.51 8.44 -12.69
N ASP A 31 -17.69 7.98 -13.08
CA ASP A 31 -18.71 7.49 -12.14
C ASP A 31 -18.53 5.99 -12.03
N PHE A 32 -18.07 5.56 -10.85
CA PHE A 32 -17.77 4.19 -10.52
C PHE A 32 -18.51 3.85 -9.23
N ASP A 33 -19.30 2.78 -9.27
CA ASP A 33 -19.97 2.25 -8.09
C ASP A 33 -19.84 0.72 -8.11
N ALA A 34 -19.75 0.13 -6.92
CA ALA A 34 -19.87 -1.29 -6.75
C ALA A 34 -20.64 -1.58 -5.47
N LYS A 35 -21.39 -2.69 -5.48
CA LYS A 35 -22.06 -3.23 -4.30
C LYS A 35 -21.90 -4.73 -4.33
N ALA A 36 -21.46 -5.30 -3.22
CA ALA A 36 -21.48 -6.75 -3.05
C ALA A 36 -22.48 -7.14 -1.96
N HIS A 37 -23.18 -8.24 -2.20
CA HIS A 37 -24.03 -8.89 -1.21
C HIS A 37 -23.90 -10.41 -1.33
N SER A 38 -24.13 -11.10 -0.23
CA SER A 38 -24.09 -12.56 -0.16
C SER A 38 -25.45 -13.10 0.24
N ASP A 39 -25.85 -14.23 -0.35
CA ASP A 39 -26.98 -15.05 0.12
C ASP A 39 -26.53 -16.27 0.94
N GLY A 40 -25.25 -16.30 1.31
CA GLY A 40 -24.59 -17.34 2.09
C GLY A 40 -23.71 -18.28 1.27
N SER A 41 -24.12 -18.61 0.04
CA SER A 41 -23.34 -19.48 -0.86
C SER A 41 -23.06 -18.87 -2.22
N VAL A 42 -23.73 -17.76 -2.54
CA VAL A 42 -23.52 -16.99 -3.75
C VAL A 42 -23.26 -15.55 -3.36
N ILE A 43 -22.16 -15.02 -3.86
CA ILE A 43 -21.84 -13.61 -3.76
C ILE A 43 -22.19 -12.95 -5.09
N THR A 44 -22.97 -11.89 -5.03
CA THR A 44 -23.35 -11.08 -6.18
C THR A 44 -22.71 -9.70 -6.06
N VAL A 45 -22.03 -9.29 -7.12
CA VAL A 45 -21.40 -7.98 -7.25
C VAL A 45 -22.05 -7.23 -8.39
N ASP A 46 -22.73 -6.15 -8.03
CA ASP A 46 -23.30 -5.17 -8.97
C ASP A 46 -22.30 -4.03 -9.15
N MET A 47 -21.99 -3.69 -10.39
CA MET A 47 -20.97 -2.70 -10.72
C MET A 47 -21.49 -1.73 -11.77
N HIS A 48 -21.12 -0.46 -11.63
CA HIS A 48 -21.40 0.58 -12.61
C HIS A 48 -20.10 1.29 -13.03
N SER A 49 -20.00 1.59 -14.32
CA SER A 49 -18.94 2.44 -14.84
C SER A 49 -19.45 3.32 -15.98
N SER A 50 -19.28 4.64 -15.88
CA SER A 50 -19.63 5.56 -16.97
C SER A 50 -18.68 5.52 -18.17
N MET A 51 -17.54 4.82 -18.05
CA MET A 51 -16.56 4.62 -19.12
C MET A 51 -16.14 3.15 -19.25
N GLU A 52 -15.36 2.83 -20.28
CA GLU A 52 -14.75 1.49 -20.35
C GLU A 52 -13.64 1.39 -19.30
N SER A 53 -13.77 0.37 -18.45
CA SER A 53 -12.86 0.11 -17.34
C SER A 53 -12.59 -1.38 -17.22
N ASP A 54 -11.33 -1.72 -17.01
CA ASP A 54 -10.94 -3.05 -16.56
C ASP A 54 -11.39 -3.24 -15.11
N TYR A 55 -11.69 -4.47 -14.72
CA TYR A 55 -12.05 -4.81 -13.36
C TYR A 55 -11.33 -6.09 -12.91
N VAL A 56 -11.12 -6.16 -11.60
CA VAL A 56 -10.71 -7.35 -10.87
C VAL A 56 -11.66 -7.48 -9.67
N ILE A 57 -12.25 -8.65 -9.50
CA ILE A 57 -13.08 -8.97 -8.34
C ILE A 57 -12.54 -10.26 -7.74
N CYS A 58 -12.30 -10.26 -6.44
CA CYS A 58 -11.81 -11.43 -5.72
C CYS A 58 -12.67 -11.66 -4.51
N ALA A 59 -13.19 -12.88 -4.36
CA ALA A 59 -13.69 -13.35 -3.09
C ALA A 59 -12.50 -13.59 -2.14
N VAL A 60 -12.66 -13.16 -0.91
CA VAL A 60 -11.60 -13.16 0.10
C VAL A 60 -12.15 -13.75 1.38
N ASN A 61 -11.48 -14.79 1.88
CA ASN A 61 -11.76 -15.33 3.20
C ASN A 61 -10.91 -14.58 4.22
N LEU A 62 -11.59 -13.86 5.11
CA LEU A 62 -10.99 -13.06 6.17
C LEU A 62 -11.24 -13.82 7.48
N ASN A 63 -10.20 -14.44 8.03
CA ASN A 63 -10.29 -15.10 9.35
C ASN A 63 -10.86 -14.19 10.46
N SER A 64 -10.79 -12.86 10.29
CA SER A 64 -11.64 -11.89 10.98
C SER A 64 -11.65 -10.56 10.20
N PRO A 65 -12.78 -10.16 9.59
CA PRO A 65 -12.88 -8.82 9.00
C PRO A 65 -12.87 -7.76 10.09
N VAL A 66 -11.91 -6.84 10.03
CA VAL A 66 -11.81 -5.71 10.98
C VAL A 66 -11.57 -4.46 10.16
N GLU A 67 -12.53 -3.52 10.19
CA GLU A 67 -12.27 -2.16 9.69
C GLU A 67 -11.10 -1.58 10.50
N ARG A 68 -10.01 -1.23 9.79
CA ARG A 68 -8.78 -0.72 10.40
C ARG A 68 -8.67 0.77 10.15
N GLU A 69 -8.37 1.51 11.20
CA GLU A 69 -7.93 2.90 11.11
C GLU A 69 -6.53 2.94 10.49
N VAL A 70 -6.38 3.64 9.36
CA VAL A 70 -5.08 3.84 8.69
C VAL A 70 -4.43 5.13 9.20
N LEU A 71 -3.23 4.99 9.76
CA LEU A 71 -2.45 6.07 10.33
C LEU A 71 -1.20 6.30 9.50
N LEU A 72 -1.00 7.54 9.05
CA LEU A 72 0.16 7.94 8.26
C LEU A 72 1.16 8.63 9.19
N TYR A 73 2.27 7.96 9.52
CA TYR A 73 3.29 8.54 10.39
C TYR A 73 4.27 9.41 9.59
N LEU A 74 4.38 10.70 9.95
CA LEU A 74 5.43 11.58 9.46
C LEU A 74 5.67 12.70 10.49
N ASP A 75 6.94 12.92 10.86
CA ASP A 75 7.34 13.96 11.81
C ASP A 75 8.64 14.62 11.32
N ASP A 76 8.57 15.92 11.05
CA ASP A 76 9.70 16.71 10.52
C ASP A 76 10.76 17.02 11.57
N SER A 77 10.47 16.77 12.86
CA SER A 77 11.43 17.01 13.96
C SER A 77 12.47 15.90 14.08
N TYR A 78 12.27 14.76 13.41
CA TYR A 78 13.15 13.60 13.43
C TYR A 78 13.94 13.48 12.13
N ALA A 79 15.16 12.94 12.21
CA ALA A 79 15.98 12.78 11.02
C ALA A 79 15.34 11.77 10.03
N SER A 80 15.22 12.18 8.76
CA SER A 80 14.87 11.29 7.65
C SER A 80 16.12 10.99 6.81
N PRO A 81 16.50 9.72 6.60
CA PRO A 81 17.69 9.41 5.80
C PRO A 81 17.47 9.61 4.29
N ALA A 82 16.24 9.43 3.80
CA ALA A 82 15.84 9.79 2.43
C ALA A 82 15.66 11.31 2.25
N GLY A 83 15.27 12.01 3.33
CA GLY A 83 15.04 13.45 3.35
C GLY A 83 13.54 13.79 3.41
N HIS A 84 13.23 14.86 4.14
CA HIS A 84 11.84 15.26 4.43
C HIS A 84 11.00 15.58 3.21
N ASP A 85 11.59 16.17 2.18
CA ASP A 85 10.87 16.52 0.95
C ASP A 85 10.38 15.26 0.20
N ASP A 86 11.19 14.21 0.18
CA ASP A 86 10.85 12.93 -0.45
C ASP A 86 9.77 12.20 0.34
N ASP A 87 9.90 12.12 1.67
CA ASP A 87 8.89 11.52 2.55
C ASP A 87 7.54 12.25 2.45
N LEU A 88 7.57 13.59 2.40
CA LEU A 88 6.36 14.41 2.23
C LEU A 88 5.73 14.22 0.84
N SER A 89 6.54 14.08 -0.21
CA SER A 89 6.05 13.82 -1.56
C SER A 89 5.34 12.47 -1.64
N GLN A 90 5.99 11.43 -1.12
CA GLN A 90 5.46 10.07 -1.00
C GLN A 90 4.16 10.02 -0.20
N LYS A 91 4.11 10.71 0.94
CA LYS A 91 2.89 10.84 1.74
C LYS A 91 1.76 11.47 0.94
N LYS A 92 1.99 12.60 0.26
CA LYS A 92 0.94 13.26 -0.54
C LYS A 92 0.42 12.37 -1.66
N GLU A 93 1.30 11.61 -2.31
CA GLU A 93 0.90 10.64 -3.32
C GLU A 93 0.00 9.56 -2.74
N LEU A 94 0.40 8.94 -1.62
CA LEU A 94 -0.41 7.92 -0.96
C LEU A 94 -1.75 8.48 -0.46
N GLU A 95 -1.77 9.69 0.12
CA GLU A 95 -3.00 10.36 0.55
C GLU A 95 -4.00 10.55 -0.60
N ALA A 96 -3.50 10.91 -1.79
CA ALA A 96 -4.33 11.05 -2.98
C ALA A 96 -4.90 9.69 -3.40
N GLN A 97 -4.07 8.64 -3.42
CA GLN A 97 -4.51 7.29 -3.75
C GLN A 97 -5.53 6.75 -2.73
N LEU A 98 -5.30 6.93 -1.43
CA LEU A 98 -6.20 6.47 -0.36
C LEU A 98 -7.56 7.16 -0.41
N LYS A 99 -7.59 8.49 -0.63
CA LYS A 99 -8.84 9.24 -0.85
C LYS A 99 -9.60 8.70 -2.05
N TYR A 100 -8.86 8.38 -3.09
CA TYR A 100 -9.42 7.89 -4.34
C TYR A 100 -10.05 6.49 -4.21
N VAL A 101 -9.47 5.61 -3.39
CA VAL A 101 -10.04 4.30 -3.04
C VAL A 101 -10.94 4.31 -1.80
N GLY A 102 -11.35 5.49 -1.31
CA GLY A 102 -12.29 5.61 -0.19
C GLY A 102 -11.75 5.18 1.19
N VAL A 103 -10.46 4.91 1.33
CA VAL A 103 -9.85 4.52 2.62
C VAL A 103 -9.70 5.76 3.50
N LYS A 104 -10.29 5.71 4.71
CA LYS A 104 -10.14 6.76 5.72
C LYS A 104 -8.77 6.67 6.36
N PHE A 105 -8.10 7.82 6.48
CA PHE A 105 -6.81 7.91 7.16
C PHE A 105 -6.66 9.23 7.91
N ARG A 106 -5.68 9.28 8.82
CA ARG A 106 -5.17 10.53 9.41
C ARG A 106 -3.66 10.49 9.56
N THR A 107 -3.05 11.66 9.60
CA THR A 107 -1.60 11.81 9.87
C THR A 107 -1.35 11.88 11.38
N ILE A 108 -0.25 11.28 11.83
CA ILE A 108 0.26 11.35 13.21
C ILE A 108 1.75 11.71 13.22
N ASP A 109 2.17 12.41 14.27
CA ASP A 109 3.56 12.73 14.56
C ASP A 109 4.18 11.65 15.48
N ALA A 110 5.40 11.87 15.98
CA ALA A 110 6.10 10.89 16.80
C ALA A 110 5.45 10.65 18.17
N GLU A 111 4.81 11.65 18.77
CA GLU A 111 4.09 11.45 20.04
C GLU A 111 2.78 10.71 19.80
N GLY A 112 2.04 11.04 18.74
CA GLY A 112 0.87 10.27 18.32
C GLY A 112 1.20 8.82 17.96
N LEU A 113 2.36 8.59 17.33
CA LEU A 113 2.86 7.23 17.07
C LEU A 113 3.15 6.48 18.37
N LYS A 114 3.80 7.12 19.34
CA LYS A 114 4.08 6.54 20.66
C LYS A 114 2.81 6.15 21.39
N GLU A 115 1.80 7.02 21.38
CA GLU A 115 0.47 6.72 21.96
C GLU A 115 -0.16 5.49 21.30
N VAL A 116 -0.14 5.43 19.96
CA VAL A 116 -0.71 4.32 19.17
C VAL A 116 0.01 3.01 19.45
N LEU A 117 1.34 3.00 19.46
CA LEU A 117 2.13 1.79 19.67
C LEU A 117 2.12 1.33 21.14
N SER A 118 1.88 2.24 22.08
CA SER A 118 1.70 1.87 23.50
C SER A 118 0.32 1.24 23.78
N ASP A 119 -0.69 1.52 22.96
CA ASP A 119 -2.05 0.98 23.09
C ASP A 119 -2.19 -0.38 22.36
N THR A 120 -1.69 -1.44 23.01
CA THR A 120 -1.78 -2.81 22.48
C THR A 120 -3.21 -3.34 22.43
N ALA A 121 -4.12 -2.82 23.27
CA ALA A 121 -5.52 -3.25 23.30
C ALA A 121 -6.30 -2.90 22.02
N SER A 122 -5.91 -1.82 21.34
CA SER A 122 -6.53 -1.38 20.08
C SER A 122 -5.72 -1.77 18.84
N ALA A 123 -4.61 -2.51 18.99
CA ALA A 123 -3.66 -2.75 17.90
C ALA A 123 -4.31 -3.44 16.68
N SER A 124 -5.16 -4.44 16.89
CA SER A 124 -5.87 -5.17 15.83
C SER A 124 -6.78 -4.32 14.93
N LYS A 125 -7.12 -3.10 15.37
CA LYS A 125 -7.98 -2.15 14.65
C LYS A 125 -7.19 -1.03 13.99
N ARG A 126 -5.86 -1.08 13.99
CA ARG A 126 -5.02 -0.01 13.49
C ARG A 126 -3.95 -0.53 12.54
N SER A 127 -3.66 0.28 11.54
CA SER A 127 -2.52 0.10 10.67
C SER A 127 -1.71 1.38 10.62
N VAL A 128 -0.38 1.27 10.61
CA VAL A 128 0.51 2.41 10.54
C VAL A 128 1.34 2.31 9.26
N VAL A 129 1.36 3.38 8.48
CA VAL A 129 2.21 3.53 7.30
C VAL A 129 3.42 4.39 7.66
N PHE A 130 4.61 3.87 7.40
CA PHE A 130 5.89 4.54 7.63
C PHE A 130 6.48 5.00 6.30
N PHE A 131 6.77 6.29 6.17
CA PHE A 131 7.41 6.88 4.98
C PHE A 131 8.92 7.02 5.16
N SER A 132 9.38 7.26 6.40
CA SER A 132 10.79 7.32 6.72
C SER A 132 11.39 5.92 6.83
N GLY A 133 12.61 5.73 6.30
CA GLY A 133 13.42 4.52 6.50
C GLY A 133 13.85 4.26 7.96
N ALA A 134 13.39 5.10 8.89
CA ALA A 134 13.79 5.14 10.28
C ALA A 134 12.58 5.35 11.19
N LEU A 135 12.61 4.77 12.38
CA LEU A 135 11.60 4.98 13.43
C LEU A 135 12.09 6.03 14.43
N PRO A 136 11.23 6.90 14.99
CA PRO A 136 11.67 7.90 15.94
C PRO A 136 12.14 7.27 17.25
N CYS A 137 13.22 7.81 17.84
CA CYS A 137 13.83 7.24 19.04
C CYS A 137 12.91 7.20 20.28
N ASN A 138 11.77 7.91 20.25
CA ASN A 138 10.76 7.87 21.30
C ASN A 138 9.84 6.64 21.25
N VAL A 139 9.89 5.82 20.19
CA VAL A 139 9.16 4.54 20.08
C VAL A 139 10.08 3.34 19.86
N TYR A 140 11.28 3.59 19.34
CA TYR A 140 12.24 2.55 19.00
C TYR A 140 13.66 3.07 19.17
N ALA A 141 14.38 2.60 20.20
CA ALA A 141 15.71 3.09 20.53
C ALA A 141 16.69 1.94 20.77
N PHE A 142 17.87 2.09 20.19
CA PHE A 142 18.99 1.16 20.29
C PHE A 142 20.26 1.92 20.67
N ASN A 143 21.03 1.38 21.62
CA ASN A 143 22.23 2.05 22.14
C ASN A 143 23.55 1.52 21.55
N GLY A 144 23.51 0.65 20.54
CA GLY A 144 24.69 -0.03 19.98
C GLY A 144 24.86 -1.48 20.44
N GLU A 145 24.20 -1.87 21.54
CA GLU A 145 24.30 -3.22 22.10
C GLU A 145 22.93 -3.85 22.37
N ILE A 146 21.98 -3.07 22.90
CA ILE A 146 20.63 -3.52 23.25
C ILE A 146 19.58 -2.49 22.83
N PHE A 147 18.35 -2.98 22.66
CA PHE A 147 17.18 -2.11 22.63
C PHE A 147 16.94 -1.52 24.00
N THR A 148 16.86 -0.19 24.07
CA THR A 148 16.39 0.52 25.25
C THR A 148 14.89 0.79 25.19
N LEU A 149 14.30 0.72 24.00
CA LEU A 149 12.86 0.83 23.78
C LEU A 149 12.44 0.11 22.49
N ASP A 150 11.36 -0.67 22.56
CA ASP A 150 10.68 -1.26 21.40
C ASP A 150 9.17 -1.32 21.67
N LEU A 151 8.43 -0.34 21.14
CA LEU A 151 6.97 -0.32 21.20
C LEU A 151 6.31 -1.03 20.01
N LEU A 152 7.05 -1.22 18.91
CA LEU A 152 6.49 -1.77 17.67
C LEU A 152 6.21 -3.27 17.83
N LYS A 153 7.14 -4.02 18.44
CA LYS A 153 7.03 -5.47 18.59
C LYS A 153 5.82 -5.91 19.43
N PRO A 154 5.61 -5.44 20.67
CA PRO A 154 4.41 -5.79 21.45
C PRO A 154 3.09 -5.37 20.77
N TRP A 155 3.11 -4.25 20.04
CA TRP A 155 1.95 -3.77 19.30
C TRP A 155 1.59 -4.69 18.13
N MET A 156 2.58 -5.13 17.33
CA MET A 156 2.35 -6.10 16.27
C MET A 156 1.90 -7.46 16.82
N GLU A 157 2.48 -7.96 17.92
CA GLU A 157 2.02 -9.21 18.57
C GLU A 157 0.52 -9.18 18.89
N SER A 158 0.02 -7.98 19.23
CA SER A 158 -1.37 -7.71 19.61
C SER A 158 -2.30 -7.42 18.42
N GLY A 159 -1.83 -7.55 17.17
CA GLY A 159 -2.66 -7.43 15.98
C GLY A 159 -2.39 -6.21 15.09
N GLY A 160 -1.46 -5.35 15.48
CA GLY A 160 -1.08 -4.19 14.69
C GLY A 160 -0.45 -4.56 13.34
N ILE A 161 -0.79 -3.79 12.29
CA ILE A 161 -0.20 -3.95 10.96
C ILE A 161 0.67 -2.74 10.64
N ALA A 162 1.95 -2.99 10.38
CA ALA A 162 2.87 -2.00 9.85
C ALA A 162 2.96 -2.11 8.32
N TYR A 163 2.87 -0.98 7.63
CA TYR A 163 3.14 -0.88 6.21
C TYR A 163 4.41 -0.06 6.03
N TRP A 164 5.46 -0.69 5.52
CA TRP A 164 6.70 0.01 5.24
C TRP A 164 6.68 0.56 3.82
N TYR A 165 6.33 1.85 3.70
CA TYR A 165 6.31 2.58 2.43
C TYR A 165 7.65 3.26 2.15
N ALA A 166 8.59 3.32 3.09
CA ALA A 166 9.85 3.98 2.82
C ALA A 166 10.64 3.30 1.69
N TYR A 167 11.37 4.13 0.94
CA TYR A 167 12.35 3.70 -0.07
C TYR A 167 13.51 2.92 0.56
N GLU A 168 13.88 3.27 1.79
CA GLU A 168 15.09 2.80 2.43
C GLU A 168 14.92 1.53 3.26
N ARG A 169 16.06 0.91 3.55
CA ARG A 169 16.22 -0.31 4.35
C ARG A 169 15.37 -0.23 5.62
N PHE A 170 14.41 -1.15 5.72
CA PHE A 170 13.49 -1.26 6.85
C PHE A 170 14.20 -1.22 8.21
N GLY A 171 13.79 -0.29 9.07
CA GLY A 171 14.20 -0.18 10.48
C GLY A 171 15.70 -0.09 10.69
N TYR A 172 16.46 0.33 9.67
CA TYR A 172 17.91 0.40 9.71
C TYR A 172 18.42 1.49 10.66
N TYR A 173 17.56 2.46 11.03
CA TYR A 173 17.91 3.54 11.95
C TYR A 173 16.81 3.81 12.99
N SER A 174 17.23 4.11 14.21
CA SER A 174 16.46 4.91 15.16
C SER A 174 16.75 6.37 14.82
N ALA A 175 15.77 7.10 14.31
CA ALA A 175 15.89 8.52 14.01
C ALA A 175 16.03 9.31 15.32
N PRO A 176 17.14 10.04 15.53
CA PRO A 176 17.19 11.06 16.58
C PRO A 176 16.40 12.29 16.12
N LEU A 177 16.24 13.27 17.02
CA LEU A 177 15.79 14.60 16.62
C LEU A 177 16.78 15.19 15.61
N GLU A 178 16.31 15.93 14.61
CA GLU A 178 17.13 16.44 13.51
C GLU A 178 18.28 17.33 13.99
N LYS A 179 18.04 18.12 15.04
CA LYS A 179 19.07 18.93 15.72
C LYS A 179 20.25 18.11 16.29
N ASP A 180 20.04 16.82 16.51
CA ASP A 180 21.01 15.88 17.08
C ASP A 180 21.62 14.95 15.98
N PHE A 181 21.26 15.16 14.70
CA PHE A 181 21.71 14.33 13.58
C PHE A 181 23.03 14.83 12.97
N ASN A 182 24.13 14.13 13.28
CA ASN A 182 25.48 14.43 12.74
C ASN A 182 25.85 13.52 11.54
N GLY A 183 24.93 13.36 10.58
CA GLY A 183 25.11 12.53 9.38
C GLY A 183 24.89 11.02 9.61
N TRP A 184 25.21 10.21 8.59
CA TRP A 184 25.04 8.74 8.50
C TRP A 184 25.88 7.92 9.49
N SER A 185 26.12 8.41 10.70
CA SER A 185 26.88 7.72 11.75
C SER A 185 26.06 6.77 12.62
N GLY A 186 24.79 6.52 12.24
CA GLY A 186 23.95 5.52 12.89
C GLY A 186 24.46 4.12 12.60
N GLN A 187 24.78 3.36 13.65
CA GLN A 187 25.00 1.93 13.50
C GLN A 187 23.73 1.28 12.94
N PRO A 188 23.82 0.35 11.98
CA PRO A 188 22.67 -0.38 11.47
C PRO A 188 21.87 -0.93 12.66
N LEU A 189 20.66 -0.44 12.85
CA LEU A 189 19.74 -1.08 13.77
C LEU A 189 19.37 -2.43 13.16
N HIS A 190 19.93 -3.45 13.79
CA HIS A 190 19.38 -4.78 13.74
C HIS A 190 18.02 -4.75 14.48
N LEU A 191 16.94 -4.25 13.86
CA LEU A 191 15.72 -5.08 13.93
C LEU A 191 16.23 -6.45 13.58
N SER A 192 16.26 -7.39 14.53
CA SER A 192 16.94 -8.67 14.32
C SER A 192 16.37 -9.27 13.04
N PHE A 193 17.07 -9.06 11.93
CA PHE A 193 16.60 -9.42 10.60
C PHE A 193 16.45 -10.95 10.54
N SER A 194 17.14 -11.66 11.44
CA SER A 194 16.96 -13.09 11.69
C SER A 194 15.61 -13.47 12.32
N GLU A 195 14.96 -12.62 13.12
CA GLU A 195 13.63 -12.90 13.69
C GLU A 195 12.52 -12.79 12.63
N PHE A 196 12.67 -11.91 11.64
CA PHE A 196 11.75 -11.79 10.50
C PHE A 196 12.24 -12.54 9.24
N GLY A 197 13.40 -13.19 9.34
CA GLY A 197 14.10 -13.82 8.22
C GLY A 197 14.66 -12.89 7.15
N LEU A 198 14.41 -11.58 7.21
CA LEU A 198 14.84 -10.58 6.23
C LEU A 198 16.37 -10.56 6.02
N SER A 199 16.80 -10.26 4.80
CA SER A 199 18.22 -10.12 4.46
C SER A 199 18.38 -9.05 3.38
N PHE A 200 19.25 -8.06 3.59
CA PHE A 200 19.59 -7.10 2.55
C PHE A 200 20.71 -7.64 1.65
N ARG A 201 20.64 -7.32 0.37
CA ARG A 201 21.79 -7.38 -0.53
C ARG A 201 22.10 -5.99 -1.04
N ASP A 202 23.39 -5.69 -1.19
CA ASP A 202 23.84 -4.45 -1.83
C ASP A 202 23.69 -4.49 -3.37
N THR A 203 23.03 -5.51 -3.91
CA THR A 203 22.85 -5.72 -5.35
C THR A 203 21.38 -5.81 -5.69
N ARG A 204 20.93 -4.89 -6.56
CA ARG A 204 19.62 -4.95 -7.23
C ARG A 204 19.55 -6.19 -8.12
N GLU A 205 18.48 -6.94 -7.95
CA GLU A 205 18.12 -8.11 -8.75
C GLU A 205 16.61 -8.03 -9.02
N ASP A 206 16.21 -8.49 -10.18
CA ASP A 206 14.81 -8.54 -10.59
C ASP A 206 14.33 -9.99 -10.49
N ALA A 207 13.16 -10.18 -9.89
CA ALA A 207 12.49 -11.47 -9.81
C ALA A 207 11.53 -11.64 -11.00
N ASP A 208 11.39 -12.86 -11.50
CA ASP A 208 10.56 -13.13 -12.68
C ASP A 208 9.26 -13.89 -12.33
N ASP A 209 9.23 -14.62 -11.21
CA ASP A 209 8.08 -15.45 -10.85
C ASP A 209 7.01 -14.65 -10.11
N ARG A 210 6.00 -14.17 -10.85
CA ARG A 210 4.92 -13.35 -10.30
C ARG A 210 3.91 -14.20 -9.52
N SER A 211 3.62 -13.83 -8.27
CA SER A 211 2.53 -14.48 -7.50
C SER A 211 1.13 -14.15 -8.06
N ASP A 212 0.16 -15.03 -7.80
CA ASP A 212 -1.24 -14.79 -8.13
C ASP A 212 -1.77 -13.53 -7.44
N ILE A 213 -1.42 -13.35 -6.16
CA ILE A 213 -1.75 -12.15 -5.37
C ILE A 213 -1.18 -10.87 -6.02
N SER A 214 0.07 -10.92 -6.50
CA SER A 214 0.70 -9.79 -7.22
C SER A 214 -0.12 -9.36 -8.44
N SER A 215 -0.62 -10.32 -9.21
CA SER A 215 -1.47 -10.04 -10.37
C SER A 215 -2.77 -9.34 -9.99
N LEU A 216 -3.40 -9.78 -8.91
CA LEU A 216 -4.67 -9.23 -8.42
C LEU A 216 -4.51 -7.82 -7.82
N LEU A 217 -3.44 -7.59 -7.07
CA LEU A 217 -3.14 -6.29 -6.47
C LEU A 217 -2.53 -5.30 -7.47
N GLY A 218 -2.26 -5.73 -8.70
CA GLY A 218 -1.62 -4.91 -9.72
C GLY A 218 -0.18 -4.54 -9.35
N ILE A 219 0.51 -5.42 -8.63
CA ILE A 219 1.91 -5.24 -8.26
C ILE A 219 2.75 -5.53 -9.51
N THR A 220 3.45 -4.50 -10.00
CA THR A 220 4.30 -4.59 -11.20
C THR A 220 5.78 -4.54 -10.85
N GLN A 221 6.11 -4.16 -9.62
CA GLN A 221 7.48 -4.03 -9.15
C GLN A 221 8.06 -5.40 -8.79
N ASN A 222 9.14 -5.76 -9.48
CA ASN A 222 9.78 -7.06 -9.36
C ASN A 222 11.19 -7.00 -8.77
N GLN A 223 11.66 -5.82 -8.37
CA GLN A 223 12.95 -5.68 -7.70
C GLN A 223 12.96 -6.32 -6.31
N VAL A 224 14.06 -7.00 -5.99
CA VAL A 224 14.30 -7.67 -4.71
C VAL A 224 15.59 -7.16 -4.05
N GLU A 225 15.83 -5.86 -3.97
CA GLU A 225 17.00 -5.28 -3.30
C GLU A 225 16.98 -5.51 -1.76
N SER A 226 15.82 -5.34 -1.14
CA SER A 226 15.56 -5.57 0.29
C SER A 226 14.75 -6.86 0.48
N ARG A 227 15.40 -8.01 0.69
CA ARG A 227 14.73 -9.32 0.56
C ARG A 227 14.13 -9.83 1.86
N ALA A 228 12.88 -10.32 1.79
CA ALA A 228 12.40 -11.35 2.71
C ALA A 228 12.54 -12.71 2.02
N PRO A 229 13.39 -13.64 2.51
CA PRO A 229 13.35 -15.02 2.05
C PRO A 229 12.01 -15.62 2.48
N VAL A 230 11.19 -16.00 1.51
CA VAL A 230 9.88 -16.64 1.72
C VAL A 230 10.03 -17.99 2.42
N ALA A 231 11.19 -18.62 2.31
CA ALA A 231 11.54 -19.84 3.05
C ALA A 231 11.76 -19.59 4.56
N SER A 232 11.82 -18.33 5.04
CA SER A 232 11.73 -18.06 6.47
C SER A 232 10.31 -18.35 6.96
N LEU A 233 10.20 -18.90 8.17
CA LEU A 233 8.91 -19.26 8.74
C LEU A 233 8.09 -17.97 8.93
N ASN A 234 7.03 -17.80 8.14
CA ASN A 234 5.97 -16.78 8.24
C ASN A 234 6.06 -15.55 7.34
N VAL A 235 6.64 -15.65 6.14
CA VAL A 235 6.50 -14.62 5.09
C VAL A 235 5.58 -15.09 3.96
N THR A 236 4.54 -14.31 3.68
CA THR A 236 3.69 -14.50 2.49
C THR A 236 4.21 -13.65 1.34
N ASN A 237 4.49 -14.27 0.19
CA ASN A 237 4.85 -13.56 -1.03
C ASN A 237 3.62 -12.86 -1.62
N LEU A 238 3.68 -11.53 -1.73
CA LEU A 238 2.65 -10.72 -2.37
C LEU A 238 3.12 -10.18 -3.74
N GLY A 239 4.40 -10.30 -4.06
CA GLY A 239 5.04 -9.72 -5.23
C GLY A 239 5.58 -10.79 -6.18
N TYR A 240 6.84 -10.63 -6.57
CA TYR A 240 7.59 -11.53 -7.44
C TYR A 240 8.59 -12.33 -6.61
N LEU A 241 8.78 -13.61 -6.91
CA LEU A 241 9.71 -14.52 -6.26
C LEU A 241 10.98 -14.68 -7.11
N SER A 242 12.15 -14.50 -6.50
CA SER A 242 13.44 -14.83 -7.12
C SER A 242 13.75 -16.32 -6.99
N ASP A 243 14.66 -16.81 -7.83
CA ASP A 243 15.12 -18.21 -7.81
C ASP A 243 15.70 -18.65 -6.46
N ASP A 244 16.24 -17.71 -5.67
CA ASP A 244 16.75 -17.95 -4.33
C ASP A 244 15.71 -17.81 -3.21
N GLY A 245 14.42 -17.78 -3.59
CA GLY A 245 13.27 -17.87 -2.69
C GLY A 245 12.96 -16.57 -1.95
N ARG A 246 13.18 -15.40 -2.56
CA ARG A 246 12.92 -14.09 -1.94
C ARG A 246 11.90 -13.30 -2.72
N CYS A 247 11.11 -12.49 -2.02
CA CYS A 247 10.01 -11.76 -2.64
C CYS A 247 10.28 -10.26 -2.84
N SER A 248 9.73 -9.67 -3.90
CA SER A 248 9.72 -8.21 -4.14
C SER A 248 8.76 -7.47 -3.22
N MET A 249 7.79 -8.20 -2.67
CA MET A 249 6.92 -7.71 -1.62
C MET A 249 6.49 -8.88 -0.75
N GLY A 250 6.63 -8.73 0.57
CA GLY A 250 6.32 -9.79 1.52
C GLY A 250 5.56 -9.27 2.72
N PHE A 251 4.61 -10.05 3.21
CA PHE A 251 3.99 -9.84 4.51
C PHE A 251 4.60 -10.80 5.52
N ALA A 252 5.32 -10.27 6.51
CA ALA A 252 5.90 -11.04 7.60
C ALA A 252 4.95 -11.02 8.82
N LYS A 253 4.45 -12.18 9.23
CA LYS A 253 3.54 -12.30 10.38
C LYS A 253 4.29 -12.13 11.69
N TYR A 254 3.66 -11.45 12.65
CA TYR A 254 4.16 -11.31 14.02
C TYR A 254 3.03 -11.42 15.04
N GLY A 255 2.91 -12.56 15.70
CA GLY A 255 1.76 -12.85 16.58
C GLY A 255 0.44 -12.76 15.81
N SER A 256 -0.47 -11.88 16.25
CA SER A 256 -1.75 -11.63 15.57
C SER A 256 -1.67 -10.52 14.52
N GLY A 257 -0.52 -9.86 14.38
CA GLY A 257 -0.29 -8.75 13.46
C GLY A 257 0.83 -9.07 12.47
N GLY A 258 1.50 -8.02 11.98
CA GLY A 258 2.64 -8.21 11.10
C GLY A 258 3.09 -6.94 10.39
N ILE A 259 4.00 -7.12 9.44
CA ILE A 259 4.55 -6.05 8.65
C ILE A 259 4.59 -6.41 7.17
N LEU A 260 4.16 -5.47 6.33
CA LEU A 260 4.36 -5.52 4.89
C LEU A 260 5.64 -4.77 4.52
N ILE A 261 6.50 -5.43 3.77
CA ILE A 261 7.82 -4.95 3.39
C ILE A 261 7.91 -4.94 1.87
N ASN A 262 8.32 -3.79 1.33
CA ASN A 262 8.67 -3.66 -0.08
C ASN A 262 10.16 -3.96 -0.28
N GLY A 263 10.45 -4.81 -1.27
CA GLY A 263 11.79 -5.25 -1.61
C GLY A 263 12.51 -4.37 -2.62
N GLY A 264 11.89 -3.34 -3.18
CA GLY A 264 12.56 -2.45 -4.13
C GLY A 264 11.95 -1.06 -4.22
N GLU A 265 12.33 -0.33 -5.25
CA GLU A 265 11.91 1.06 -5.43
C GLU A 265 10.40 1.16 -5.66
N TRP A 266 9.78 2.23 -5.16
CA TRP A 266 8.39 2.54 -5.49
C TRP A 266 8.31 3.09 -6.91
N THR A 267 7.51 2.43 -7.74
CA THR A 267 7.16 2.94 -9.06
C THR A 267 5.78 3.58 -9.01
N LYS A 268 5.60 4.69 -9.74
CA LYS A 268 4.33 5.43 -9.83
C LYS A 268 3.17 4.60 -10.42
N ASP A 269 3.53 3.49 -11.04
CA ASP A 269 2.60 2.54 -11.66
C ASP A 269 2.00 1.55 -10.64
N MET A 270 2.53 1.52 -9.42
CA MET A 270 2.04 0.68 -8.34
C MET A 270 1.19 1.49 -7.35
N SER A 271 0.00 0.99 -7.01
CA SER A 271 -0.84 1.64 -6.01
C SER A 271 -0.83 0.91 -4.68
N PHE A 272 -0.12 1.47 -3.72
CA PHE A 272 -0.08 0.95 -2.36
C PHE A 272 -1.41 1.10 -1.62
N ALA A 273 -2.24 2.06 -2.04
CA ALA A 273 -3.60 2.18 -1.54
C ALA A 273 -4.46 0.94 -1.86
N LYS A 274 -4.22 0.24 -2.99
CA LYS A 274 -4.89 -1.04 -3.28
C LYS A 274 -4.51 -2.11 -2.26
N ILE A 275 -3.24 -2.18 -1.89
CA ILE A 275 -2.75 -3.14 -0.89
C ILE A 275 -3.41 -2.86 0.46
N ILE A 276 -3.39 -1.60 0.92
CA ILE A 276 -4.02 -1.18 2.17
C ILE A 276 -5.54 -1.46 2.14
N ALA A 277 -6.22 -1.11 1.04
CA ALA A 277 -7.66 -1.32 0.87
C ALA A 277 -8.06 -2.80 0.84
N SER A 278 -7.23 -3.64 0.21
CA SER A 278 -7.47 -5.09 0.13
C SER A 278 -7.38 -5.79 1.49
N GLN A 279 -6.71 -5.17 2.47
CA GLN A 279 -6.37 -5.77 3.76
C GLN A 279 -5.65 -7.13 3.64
N VAL A 280 -5.02 -7.41 2.50
CA VAL A 280 -4.31 -8.67 2.27
C VAL A 280 -3.11 -8.78 3.21
N CYS A 281 -3.09 -9.86 3.98
CA CYS A 281 -2.07 -10.21 4.97
C CYS A 281 -1.97 -11.75 5.09
N ASP A 282 -1.14 -12.27 6.00
CA ASP A 282 -0.85 -13.72 6.11
C ASP A 282 -2.09 -14.60 6.37
N TRP A 283 -3.16 -14.03 6.93
CA TRP A 283 -4.41 -14.73 7.26
C TRP A 283 -5.50 -14.47 6.22
N THR A 284 -5.15 -13.80 5.13
CA THR A 284 -6.01 -13.63 3.95
C THR A 284 -5.76 -14.81 3.03
N SER A 285 -6.76 -15.67 2.87
CA SER A 285 -6.74 -16.63 1.76
C SER A 285 -7.63 -16.07 0.66
N LEU A 286 -7.04 -15.92 -0.54
CA LEU A 286 -7.83 -15.67 -1.72
C LEU A 286 -8.69 -16.90 -1.96
N ASP A 287 -9.99 -16.67 -2.07
CA ASP A 287 -10.86 -17.70 -2.62
C ASP A 287 -10.51 -17.85 -4.11
N PRO A 288 -10.50 -19.09 -4.65
CA PRO A 288 -10.28 -19.29 -6.09
C PRO A 288 -11.31 -18.55 -6.97
N ALA A 289 -12.45 -18.13 -6.41
CA ALA A 289 -13.45 -17.32 -7.09
C ALA A 289 -12.95 -15.87 -7.32
N CYS A 290 -12.27 -15.68 -8.44
CA CYS A 290 -11.87 -14.38 -8.96
C CYS A 290 -12.44 -14.15 -10.37
N SER A 291 -12.78 -12.90 -10.70
CA SER A 291 -13.19 -12.50 -12.05
C SER A 291 -12.39 -11.29 -12.51
N VAL A 292 -11.88 -11.35 -13.73
CA VAL A 292 -11.20 -10.25 -14.40
C VAL A 292 -11.84 -10.00 -15.76
N GLY A 293 -11.87 -8.74 -16.19
CA GLY A 293 -12.41 -8.39 -17.49
C GLY A 293 -12.51 -6.89 -17.68
N SER A 294 -13.27 -6.45 -18.69
CA SER A 294 -13.61 -5.04 -18.91
C SER A 294 -15.12 -4.84 -19.00
N PHE A 295 -15.59 -3.67 -18.60
CA PHE A 295 -17.01 -3.32 -18.63
C PHE A 295 -17.26 -1.83 -18.85
N LYS A 296 -18.47 -1.50 -19.31
CA LYS A 296 -19.03 -0.15 -19.39
C LYS A 296 -20.54 -0.24 -19.14
N GLY A 297 -21.09 0.68 -18.37
CA GLY A 297 -22.46 0.64 -17.88
C GLY A 297 -22.61 -0.31 -16.70
N ASP A 298 -23.82 -0.83 -16.50
CA ASP A 298 -24.13 -1.76 -15.42
C ASP A 298 -23.68 -3.18 -15.76
N ARG A 299 -23.07 -3.86 -14.79
CA ARG A 299 -22.68 -5.28 -14.90
C ARG A 299 -22.90 -5.98 -13.56
N GLN A 300 -23.37 -7.21 -13.63
CA GLN A 300 -23.49 -8.10 -12.49
C GLN A 300 -22.56 -9.30 -12.66
N ILE A 301 -21.86 -9.68 -11.60
CA ILE A 301 -21.00 -10.87 -11.54
C ILE A 301 -21.36 -11.67 -10.29
N THR A 302 -21.46 -12.98 -10.45
CA THR A 302 -21.80 -13.89 -9.36
C THR A 302 -20.70 -14.92 -9.15
N PHE A 303 -20.46 -15.28 -7.89
CA PHE A 303 -19.51 -16.29 -7.46
C PHE A 303 -20.20 -17.30 -6.56
N ASP A 304 -20.06 -18.59 -6.85
CA ASP A 304 -20.53 -19.67 -5.97
C ASP A 304 -19.48 -19.92 -4.87
N THR A 305 -19.46 -19.06 -3.84
CA THR A 305 -18.56 -19.16 -2.69
C THR A 305 -19.20 -18.60 -1.42
N ALA A 306 -18.74 -19.07 -0.26
CA ALA A 306 -19.14 -18.63 1.07
C ALA A 306 -18.11 -17.66 1.69
N ALA A 307 -17.37 -16.92 0.87
CA ALA A 307 -16.30 -16.04 1.36
C ALA A 307 -16.80 -14.88 2.23
N ASP A 308 -15.98 -14.46 3.20
CA ASP A 308 -16.32 -13.42 4.19
C ASP A 308 -16.32 -12.00 3.60
N ALA A 309 -15.64 -11.80 2.47
CA ALA A 309 -15.56 -10.51 1.81
C ALA A 309 -15.37 -10.64 0.31
N VAL A 310 -15.63 -9.55 -0.40
CA VAL A 310 -15.21 -9.38 -1.79
C VAL A 310 -14.44 -8.08 -1.94
N TYR A 311 -13.26 -8.18 -2.53
CA TYR A 311 -12.50 -7.04 -3.01
C TYR A 311 -12.88 -6.75 -4.46
N VAL A 312 -13.36 -5.54 -4.73
CA VAL A 312 -13.68 -5.06 -6.08
C VAL A 312 -12.69 -3.96 -6.45
N TYR A 313 -12.15 -4.05 -7.65
CA TYR A 313 -11.17 -3.13 -8.16
C TYR A 313 -11.47 -2.76 -9.61
N PHE A 314 -11.47 -1.47 -9.95
CA PHE A 314 -11.54 -0.98 -11.34
C PHE A 314 -10.23 -0.28 -11.75
N GLY A 315 -9.80 -0.52 -12.97
CA GLY A 315 -8.56 -0.03 -13.56
C GLY A 315 -7.53 -1.15 -13.75
N THR A 316 -6.38 -0.82 -14.34
CA THR A 316 -5.23 -1.73 -14.49
C THR A 316 -4.07 -1.24 -13.63
N ILE A 317 -3.42 -0.17 -14.09
CA ILE A 317 -2.23 0.41 -13.48
C ILE A 317 -2.66 1.46 -12.46
N THR A 318 -3.28 2.54 -12.92
CA THR A 318 -3.87 3.55 -12.03
C THR A 318 -5.22 3.06 -11.51
N PRO A 319 -5.41 2.92 -10.18
CA PRO A 319 -6.72 2.59 -9.63
C PRO A 319 -7.75 3.60 -10.08
N ARG A 320 -8.93 3.11 -10.44
CA ARG A 320 -10.13 3.90 -10.74
C ARG A 320 -11.23 3.79 -9.67
N TYR A 321 -11.22 2.68 -8.97
CA TYR A 321 -12.07 2.39 -7.82
C TYR A 321 -11.46 1.19 -7.11
N ALA A 322 -11.52 1.13 -5.79
CA ALA A 322 -11.25 -0.09 -5.04
C ALA A 322 -12.06 -0.08 -3.75
N ASP A 323 -12.71 -1.18 -3.43
CA ASP A 323 -13.46 -1.33 -2.18
C ASP A 323 -13.43 -2.77 -1.70
N LEU A 324 -13.53 -2.96 -0.39
CA LEU A 324 -13.63 -4.25 0.27
C LEU A 324 -14.98 -4.36 0.96
N PHE A 325 -15.86 -5.16 0.37
CA PHE A 325 -17.19 -5.42 0.91
C PHE A 325 -17.13 -6.57 1.90
N LEU A 326 -17.37 -6.28 3.17
CA LEU A 326 -17.57 -7.31 4.18
C LEU A 326 -18.96 -7.92 4.00
N LEU A 327 -19.03 -9.25 3.94
CA LEU A 327 -20.24 -10.02 3.71
C LEU A 327 -20.68 -10.61 5.06
N GLY A 328 -21.90 -10.25 5.48
CA GLY A 328 -22.50 -10.66 6.75
C GLY A 328 -23.59 -11.70 6.59
#